data_AF-A0AAD6GZ80-F1
#
_entry.id   AF-A0AAD6GZ80-F1
#
_cell.length_a   1.000
_cell.length_b   1.000
_cell.length_c   1.000
_cell.angle_alpha   90.00
_cell.angle_beta   90.00
_cell.angle_gamma   90.00
#
_symmetry.space_group_name_H-M   'P 1'
#
loop_
_entity.id
_entity.type
_entity.pdbx_description
1 polymer ?
#
loop_
_entity_poly.entity_id
_entity_poly.type
_entity_poly.pdbx_seq_one_letter_code
_entity_poly.pdbx_strand_id
1 'polypeptide(L)'
;MQSYLKIPAIRYEIDRIPRAGSECIMYGVWNAILSWQFPVTDGYVTRPQDQHTKQSGEKGFSDLHTFHYRGSSKDAVKFLIVQCKRAGLETRPSVWAEGVNQLIRYLTATHGARRPDDRTPVYGTVAIGLFMRVYRYDDIRQTVSDWTAPGYATTDRQRG
;
A
#
# COMPACT_ATOMS: atom_id res chain seq x y z
N MET A 1 6.67 0.55 19.99
CA MET A 1 6.50 1.08 18.63
C MET A 1 6.30 2.59 18.72
N GLN A 2 7.19 3.40 18.14
CA GLN A 2 6.88 4.82 18.00
C GLN A 2 5.75 4.95 16.98
N SER A 3 4.91 5.99 17.10
CA SER A 3 3.82 6.23 16.15
C SER A 3 4.25 7.35 15.23
N TYR A 4 4.02 7.21 13.91
CA TYR A 4 4.29 8.27 12.94
C TYR A 4 3.55 9.57 13.28
N LEU A 5 2.44 9.50 14.02
CA LEU A 5 1.68 10.66 14.51
C LEU A 5 2.46 11.53 15.50
N LYS A 6 3.56 11.01 16.09
CA LYS A 6 4.46 11.78 16.95
C LYS A 6 5.46 12.62 16.15
N ILE A 7 5.53 12.46 14.83
CA ILE A 7 6.41 13.24 13.95
C ILE A 7 5.63 14.47 13.47
N PRO A 8 6.02 15.69 13.89
CA PRO A 8 5.24 16.88 13.60
C PRO A 8 4.98 17.08 12.10
N ALA A 9 5.99 16.85 11.25
CA ALA A 9 5.84 16.98 9.80
C ALA A 9 4.77 16.03 9.21
N ILE A 10 4.80 14.75 9.58
CA ILE A 10 3.80 13.76 9.12
C ILE A 10 2.41 14.13 9.63
N ARG A 11 2.32 14.52 10.91
CA ARG A 11 1.06 14.98 11.49
C ARG A 11 0.49 16.19 10.75
N TYR A 12 1.32 17.19 10.44
CA TYR A 12 0.87 18.39 9.72
C TYR A 12 0.41 18.08 8.30
N GLU A 13 1.06 17.14 7.60
CA GLU A 13 0.59 16.68 6.30
C GLU A 13 -0.77 16.00 6.39
N ILE A 14 -1.00 15.16 7.43
CA ILE A 14 -2.30 14.53 7.68
C ILE A 14 -3.38 15.57 8.02
N ASP A 15 -3.08 16.52 8.91
CA ASP A 15 -4.01 17.55 9.36
C ASP A 15 -4.42 18.50 8.20
N ARG A 16 -3.60 18.58 7.14
CA ARG A 16 -3.84 19.40 5.95
C ARG A 16 -4.69 18.72 4.88
N ILE A 17 -5.02 17.43 5.01
CA ILE A 17 -5.82 16.71 4.01
C ILE A 17 -7.24 17.30 3.98
N PRO A 18 -7.65 17.99 2.89
CA PRO A 18 -9.01 18.50 2.79
C PRO A 18 -10.02 17.36 2.65
N ARG A 19 -11.27 17.58 3.08
CA ARG A 19 -12.38 16.60 2.92
C ARG A 19 -12.58 16.09 1.50
N ALA A 20 -12.19 16.86 0.49
CA ALA A 20 -12.19 16.50 -0.93
C ALA A 20 -10.81 16.71 -1.57
N GLY A 21 -9.75 16.50 -0.78
CA GLY A 21 -8.36 16.64 -1.21
C GLY A 21 -8.04 15.78 -2.42
N SER A 22 -7.19 16.30 -3.29
CA SER A 22 -6.70 15.53 -4.44
C SER A 22 -5.91 14.30 -3.99
N GLU A 23 -5.87 13.29 -4.86
CA GLU A 23 -5.14 12.05 -4.64
C GLU A 23 -3.63 12.28 -4.42
N CYS A 24 -3.07 13.33 -5.02
CA CYS A 24 -1.64 13.67 -4.85
C CYS A 24 -1.24 14.03 -3.41
N ILE A 25 -2.16 14.61 -2.61
CA ILE A 25 -1.89 14.88 -1.19
C ILE A 25 -1.78 13.55 -0.44
N MET A 26 -2.64 12.58 -0.76
CA MET A 26 -2.57 11.24 -0.19
C MET A 26 -1.24 10.56 -0.50
N TYR A 27 -0.72 10.73 -1.72
CA TYR A 27 0.59 10.19 -2.08
C TYR A 27 1.72 10.74 -1.21
N GLY A 28 1.75 12.06 -0.98
CA GLY A 28 2.78 12.69 -0.15
C GLY A 28 2.77 12.17 1.28
N VAL A 29 1.58 12.11 1.89
CA VAL A 29 1.38 11.60 3.25
C VAL A 29 1.83 10.14 3.37
N TRP A 30 1.37 9.28 2.45
CA TRP A 30 1.73 7.87 2.47
C TRP A 30 3.21 7.64 2.18
N ASN A 31 3.81 8.39 1.27
CA ASN A 31 5.24 8.32 1.02
C ASN A 31 6.06 8.67 2.27
N ALA A 32 5.64 9.70 3.03
CA ALA A 32 6.29 10.07 4.27
C ALA A 32 6.13 9.00 5.37
N ILE A 33 4.92 8.45 5.55
CA ILE A 33 4.66 7.37 6.51
C ILE A 33 5.48 6.13 6.17
N LEU A 34 5.46 5.69 4.92
CA LEU A 34 6.18 4.49 4.49
C LEU A 34 7.70 4.66 4.60
N SER A 35 8.23 5.81 4.19
CA SER A 35 9.67 6.09 4.28
C SER A 35 10.16 6.16 5.72
N TRP A 36 9.32 6.58 6.66
CA TRP A 36 9.64 6.54 8.08
C TRP A 36 9.52 5.13 8.66
N GLN A 37 8.46 4.39 8.31
CA GLN A 37 8.20 3.05 8.83
C GLN A 37 9.17 1.99 8.28
N PHE A 38 9.66 2.21 7.05
CA PHE A 38 10.57 1.35 6.32
C PHE A 38 11.79 2.17 5.87
N PRO A 39 12.72 2.45 6.78
CA PRO A 39 13.83 3.35 6.51
C PRO A 39 14.89 2.71 5.61
N VAL A 40 15.55 3.56 4.82
CA VAL A 40 16.64 3.16 3.91
C VAL A 40 17.84 2.55 4.64
N THR A 41 18.07 2.94 5.90
CA THR A 41 19.12 2.38 6.76
C THR A 41 18.91 0.90 7.05
N ASP A 42 17.66 0.43 6.94
CA ASP A 42 17.27 -0.96 7.21
C ASP A 42 17.07 -1.74 5.90
N GLY A 43 17.54 -1.20 4.77
CA GLY A 43 17.47 -1.85 3.46
C GLY A 43 16.14 -1.66 2.72
N TYR A 44 15.28 -0.75 3.16
CA TYR A 44 13.99 -0.50 2.52
C TYR A 44 14.02 0.70 1.58
N VAL A 45 13.26 0.65 0.48
CA VAL A 45 13.09 1.78 -0.42
C VAL A 45 11.62 1.87 -0.84
N THR A 46 10.95 2.97 -0.52
CA THR A 46 9.64 3.30 -1.08
C THR A 46 9.81 4.10 -2.38
N ARG A 47 9.06 3.71 -3.42
CA ARG A 47 9.05 4.39 -4.72
C ARG A 47 7.63 4.76 -5.10
N PRO A 48 7.35 6.02 -5.49
CA PRO A 48 6.15 6.34 -6.24
C PRO A 48 6.20 5.66 -7.61
N GLN A 49 5.08 5.10 -8.08
CA GLN A 49 5.03 4.60 -9.45
C GLN A 49 4.92 5.77 -10.43
N ASP A 50 5.76 5.73 -11.45
CA ASP A 50 5.63 6.49 -12.68
C ASP A 50 5.08 5.57 -13.78
N GLN A 51 4.36 6.16 -14.72
CA GLN A 51 3.47 5.59 -15.73
C GLN A 51 3.97 4.28 -16.38
N HIS A 52 3.14 3.23 -16.39
CA HIS A 52 3.39 2.04 -17.23
C HIS A 52 3.04 2.35 -18.69
N THR A 53 4.03 2.70 -19.49
CA THR A 53 3.92 2.88 -20.95
C THR A 53 4.07 1.58 -21.76
N LYS A 54 4.02 0.40 -21.12
CA LYS A 54 4.41 -0.87 -21.78
C LYS A 54 3.39 -2.01 -21.77
N GLN A 55 2.13 -1.79 -21.41
CA GLN A 55 1.07 -2.79 -21.66
C GLN A 55 -0.14 -2.16 -22.31
N SER A 56 -0.43 -2.63 -23.52
CA SER A 56 -1.64 -2.36 -24.28
C SER A 56 -2.89 -2.71 -23.45
N GLY A 57 -3.64 -1.69 -23.04
CA GLY A 57 -5.07 -1.81 -22.77
C GLY A 57 -5.55 -1.58 -21.33
N GLU A 58 -4.73 -1.81 -20.31
CA GLU A 58 -5.15 -1.60 -18.90
C GLU A 58 -4.34 -0.49 -18.22
N LYS A 59 -4.97 0.69 -18.11
CA LYS A 59 -4.49 1.80 -17.26
C LYS A 59 -4.79 1.46 -15.80
N GLY A 60 -3.97 0.63 -15.17
CA GLY A 60 -3.86 0.60 -13.71
C GLY A 60 -2.72 1.51 -13.27
N PHE A 61 -2.81 2.06 -12.06
CA PHE A 61 -1.68 2.61 -11.30
C PHE A 61 -1.75 2.04 -9.89
N SER A 62 -0.64 1.54 -9.34
CA SER A 62 -0.46 1.38 -7.90
C SER A 62 0.45 2.48 -7.43
N ASP A 63 0.04 3.20 -6.41
CA ASP A 63 0.58 4.54 -6.18
C ASP A 63 1.98 4.50 -5.54
N LEU A 64 2.20 3.56 -4.63
CA LEU A 64 3.48 3.40 -3.94
C LEU A 64 3.88 1.92 -3.84
N HIS A 65 5.18 1.68 -3.92
CA HIS A 65 5.78 0.37 -3.73
C HIS A 65 6.89 0.45 -2.70
N THR A 66 6.95 -0.48 -1.75
CA THR A 66 8.09 -0.60 -0.85
C THR A 66 8.85 -1.88 -1.14
N PHE A 67 10.14 -1.72 -1.41
CA PHE A 67 11.10 -2.78 -1.68
C PHE A 67 11.96 -3.02 -0.45
N HIS A 68 12.41 -4.25 -0.26
CA HIS A 68 13.39 -4.63 0.75
C HIS A 68 14.58 -5.32 0.06
N TYR A 69 15.75 -4.69 0.18
CA TYR A 69 17.05 -5.23 -0.19
C TYR A 69 17.59 -6.05 0.97
N ARG A 70 17.62 -7.38 0.82
CA ARG A 70 18.05 -8.29 1.89
C ARG A 70 19.54 -8.58 1.77
N GLY A 71 20.29 -8.26 2.82
CA GLY A 71 21.73 -8.50 2.88
C GLY A 71 22.48 -7.76 1.78
N SER A 72 23.41 -8.43 1.10
CA SER A 72 24.19 -7.88 -0.01
C SER A 72 23.58 -8.11 -1.39
N SER A 73 22.36 -8.65 -1.47
CA SER A 73 21.72 -8.92 -2.77
C SER A 73 21.33 -7.62 -3.48
N LYS A 74 21.54 -7.60 -4.80
CA LYS A 74 21.01 -6.55 -5.68
C LYS A 74 19.52 -6.74 -5.97
N ASP A 75 18.98 -7.92 -5.67
CA ASP A 75 17.58 -8.25 -5.90
C ASP A 75 16.73 -7.74 -4.74
N ALA A 76 15.83 -6.82 -5.06
CA ALA A 76 14.92 -6.23 -4.09
C ALA A 76 13.57 -6.95 -4.14
N VAL A 77 13.08 -7.37 -2.97
CA VAL A 77 11.73 -7.91 -2.87
C VAL A 77 10.74 -6.76 -2.75
N LYS A 78 9.88 -6.58 -3.74
CA LYS A 78 8.70 -5.71 -3.61
C LYS A 78 7.73 -6.39 -2.65
N PHE A 79 7.72 -6.02 -1.37
CA PHE A 79 6.94 -6.74 -0.35
C PHE A 79 5.64 -6.02 0.02
N LEU A 80 5.51 -4.73 -0.31
CA LEU A 80 4.32 -3.92 -0.02
C LEU A 80 3.93 -3.08 -1.24
N ILE A 81 2.65 -3.17 -1.62
CA ILE A 81 2.01 -2.32 -2.65
C ILE A 81 0.91 -1.50 -1.97
N VAL A 82 0.87 -0.20 -2.22
CA VAL A 82 -0.16 0.70 -1.68
C VAL A 82 -0.94 1.34 -2.82
N GLN A 83 -2.26 1.20 -2.76
CA GLN A 83 -3.23 1.91 -3.57
C GLN A 83 -3.87 3.01 -2.72
N CYS A 84 -3.70 4.25 -3.12
CA CYS A 84 -4.37 5.42 -2.55
C CYS A 84 -5.58 5.79 -3.42
N LYS A 85 -6.59 6.38 -2.77
CA LYS A 85 -7.71 7.08 -3.40
C LYS A 85 -7.96 8.36 -2.62
N ARG A 86 -8.47 9.39 -3.31
CA ARG A 86 -8.78 10.70 -2.70
C ARG A 86 -9.70 10.60 -1.48
N ALA A 87 -9.57 11.57 -0.58
CA ALA A 87 -10.47 11.77 0.55
C ALA A 87 -11.90 12.10 0.09
N GLY A 88 -12.88 11.82 0.95
CA GLY A 88 -14.32 12.02 0.69
C GLY A 88 -14.99 10.82 -0.01
N LEU A 89 -14.26 9.73 -0.22
CA LEU A 89 -14.76 8.47 -0.81
C LEU A 89 -14.78 7.30 0.19
N GLU A 90 -14.47 7.55 1.46
CA GLU A 90 -14.26 6.56 2.51
C GLU A 90 -15.51 5.69 2.74
N THR A 91 -16.70 6.27 2.57
CA THR A 91 -17.97 5.58 2.80
C THR A 91 -18.50 4.86 1.56
N ARG A 92 -17.82 4.95 0.41
CA ARG A 92 -18.30 4.37 -0.86
C ARG A 92 -17.78 2.94 -1.03
N PRO A 93 -18.62 1.90 -0.87
CA PRO A 93 -18.13 0.52 -0.93
C PRO A 93 -17.56 0.15 -2.30
N SER A 94 -18.08 0.75 -3.37
CA SER A 94 -17.58 0.55 -4.74
C SER A 94 -16.13 1.01 -4.91
N VAL A 95 -15.71 2.08 -4.25
CA VAL A 95 -14.34 2.60 -4.35
C VAL A 95 -13.37 1.68 -3.61
N TRP A 96 -13.77 1.15 -2.46
CA TRP A 96 -13.00 0.10 -1.78
C TRP A 96 -12.87 -1.16 -2.62
N ALA A 97 -13.98 -1.65 -3.20
CA ALA A 97 -13.97 -2.84 -4.05
C ALA A 97 -13.09 -2.64 -5.30
N GLU A 98 -13.18 -1.48 -5.95
CA GLU A 98 -12.32 -1.12 -7.07
C GLU A 98 -10.84 -1.09 -6.67
N GLY A 99 -10.51 -0.45 -5.54
CA GLY A 99 -9.14 -0.39 -5.02
C GLY A 99 -8.57 -1.77 -4.71
N VAL A 100 -9.36 -2.66 -4.11
CA VAL A 100 -8.96 -4.05 -3.85
C VAL A 100 -8.77 -4.82 -5.16
N ASN A 101 -9.66 -4.66 -6.14
CA ASN A 101 -9.52 -5.30 -7.44
C ASN A 101 -8.25 -4.83 -8.19
N GLN A 102 -7.95 -3.53 -8.15
CA GLN A 102 -6.69 -2.98 -8.69
C GLN A 102 -5.48 -3.57 -7.98
N LEU A 103 -5.51 -3.60 -6.65
CA LEU A 103 -4.45 -4.17 -5.83
C LEU A 103 -4.19 -5.65 -6.15
N ILE A 104 -5.23 -6.48 -6.29
CA ILE A 104 -5.10 -7.89 -6.68
C ILE A 104 -4.43 -8.02 -8.04
N ARG A 105 -4.88 -7.25 -9.06
CA ARG A 105 -4.26 -7.29 -10.40
C ARG A 105 -2.77 -7.00 -10.34
N TYR A 106 -2.36 -6.00 -9.55
CA TYR A 106 -0.95 -5.65 -9.37
C TYR A 106 -0.14 -6.71 -8.63
N LEU A 107 -0.69 -7.26 -7.56
CA LEU A 107 -0.05 -8.34 -6.80
C LEU A 107 0.10 -9.59 -7.67
N THR A 108 -0.91 -9.96 -8.44
CA THR A 108 -0.85 -11.07 -9.39
C THR A 108 0.19 -10.83 -10.47
N ALA A 109 0.20 -9.65 -11.10
CA ALA A 109 1.19 -9.31 -12.13
C ALA A 109 2.63 -9.30 -11.58
N THR A 110 2.83 -8.89 -10.32
CA THR A 110 4.17 -8.81 -9.71
C THR A 110 4.63 -10.14 -9.11
N HIS A 111 3.72 -10.93 -8.54
CA HIS A 111 4.06 -12.07 -7.65
C HIS A 111 3.40 -13.39 -8.02
N GLY A 112 2.46 -13.40 -8.97
CA GLY A 112 1.65 -14.59 -9.30
C GLY A 112 2.43 -15.75 -9.93
N ALA A 113 3.65 -15.50 -10.42
CA ALA A 113 4.51 -16.51 -11.04
C ALA A 113 5.75 -16.88 -10.20
N ARG A 114 5.79 -16.51 -8.91
CA ARG A 114 6.95 -16.81 -8.04
C ARG A 114 7.09 -18.31 -7.80
N ARG A 115 8.33 -18.80 -7.88
CA ARG A 115 8.68 -20.17 -7.50
C ARG A 115 8.46 -20.36 -6.00
N PRO A 116 8.09 -21.57 -5.53
CA PRO A 116 7.86 -21.85 -4.12
C PRO A 116 9.01 -21.39 -3.20
N ASP A 117 10.26 -21.60 -3.62
CA ASP A 117 11.45 -21.25 -2.83
C ASP A 117 11.70 -19.73 -2.72
N ASP A 118 11.11 -18.93 -3.61
CA ASP A 118 11.21 -17.47 -3.62
C ASP A 118 10.04 -16.80 -2.86
N ARG A 119 9.12 -17.60 -2.30
CA ARG A 119 7.89 -17.07 -1.69
C ARG A 119 8.20 -16.46 -0.33
N THR A 120 8.08 -15.15 -0.30
CA THR A 120 8.08 -14.34 0.91
C THR A 120 6.70 -13.69 1.07
N PRO A 121 6.27 -13.41 2.33
CA PRO A 121 5.02 -12.69 2.55
C PRO A 121 4.99 -11.36 1.79
N VAL A 122 3.91 -11.15 1.05
CA VAL A 122 3.64 -9.90 0.33
C VAL A 122 2.33 -9.33 0.88
N TYR A 123 2.33 -8.02 1.03
CA TYR A 123 1.22 -7.27 1.59
C TYR A 123 0.74 -6.22 0.60
N GLY A 124 -0.52 -5.87 0.73
CA GLY A 124 -1.15 -4.79 0.01
C GLY A 124 -1.85 -3.84 0.97
N THR A 125 -2.00 -2.58 0.59
CA THR A 125 -2.81 -1.62 1.33
C THR A 125 -3.71 -0.87 0.36
N VAL A 126 -4.99 -0.76 0.71
CA VAL A 126 -5.89 0.21 0.09
C VAL A 126 -6.12 1.32 1.09
N ALA A 127 -5.76 2.54 0.73
CA ALA A 127 -5.92 3.73 1.51
C ALA A 127 -6.89 4.69 0.82
N ILE A 128 -7.94 5.10 1.53
CA ILE A 128 -8.93 6.05 1.04
C ILE A 128 -9.05 7.15 2.08
N GLY A 129 -8.62 8.38 1.73
CA GLY A 129 -8.52 9.47 2.69
C GLY A 129 -7.75 9.04 3.94
N LEU A 130 -8.32 9.26 5.13
CA LEU A 130 -7.68 8.93 6.41
C LEU A 130 -7.78 7.45 6.82
N PHE A 131 -8.42 6.61 6.01
CA PHE A 131 -8.66 5.21 6.33
C PHE A 131 -7.82 4.30 5.47
N MET A 132 -7.45 3.15 6.02
CA MET A 132 -6.74 2.11 5.30
C MET A 132 -7.28 0.73 5.64
N ARG A 133 -7.08 -0.19 4.71
CA ARG A 133 -7.18 -1.63 4.92
C ARG A 133 -5.89 -2.27 4.45
N VAL A 134 -5.36 -3.15 5.28
CA VAL A 134 -4.13 -3.89 4.99
C VAL A 134 -4.51 -5.32 4.66
N TYR A 135 -3.79 -5.88 3.69
CA TYR A 135 -4.09 -7.15 3.08
C TYR A 135 -2.84 -8.01 3.03
N ARG A 136 -3.00 -9.32 3.18
CA ARG A 136 -1.97 -10.30 2.84
C ARG A 136 -2.32 -10.97 1.53
N TYR A 137 -1.34 -11.09 0.64
CA TYR A 137 -1.51 -11.76 -0.65
C TYR A 137 -1.28 -13.27 -0.53
N ASP A 138 -2.21 -14.07 -1.07
CA ASP A 138 -2.07 -15.51 -1.32
C ASP A 138 -1.70 -15.69 -2.79
N ASP A 139 -0.46 -16.05 -3.07
CA ASP A 139 0.04 -16.19 -4.44
C ASP A 139 -0.39 -17.48 -5.14
N ILE A 140 -0.85 -18.49 -4.39
CA ILE A 140 -1.42 -19.72 -4.95
C ILE A 140 -2.83 -19.45 -5.46
N ARG A 141 -3.65 -18.81 -4.62
CA ARG A 141 -5.04 -18.49 -4.96
C ARG A 141 -5.17 -17.20 -5.76
N GLN A 142 -4.11 -16.39 -5.80
CA GLN A 142 -4.08 -15.06 -6.41
C GLN A 142 -5.17 -14.14 -5.85
N THR A 143 -5.36 -14.21 -4.53
CA THR A 143 -6.34 -13.43 -3.78
C THR A 143 -5.68 -12.68 -2.64
N VAL A 144 -6.43 -11.77 -2.01
CA VAL A 144 -6.03 -11.10 -0.78
C VAL A 144 -6.99 -11.44 0.35
N SER A 145 -6.46 -11.48 1.57
CA SER A 145 -7.24 -11.55 2.80
C SER A 145 -6.91 -10.36 3.69
N ASP A 146 -7.89 -9.88 4.46
CA ASP A 146 -7.66 -8.83 5.46
C ASP A 146 -6.54 -9.26 6.40
N TRP A 147 -5.62 -8.34 6.67
CA TRP A 147 -4.48 -8.59 7.53
C TRP A 147 -4.41 -7.59 8.67
N THR A 148 -4.10 -8.11 9.85
CA THR A 148 -3.75 -7.33 11.02
C THR A 148 -2.49 -7.88 11.66
N ALA A 149 -1.70 -6.97 12.22
CA ALA A 149 -0.57 -7.36 13.04
C ALA A 149 -1.09 -8.12 14.29
N PRO A 150 -0.41 -9.19 14.73
CA PRO A 150 -0.74 -9.87 15.98
C PRO A 150 -0.84 -8.86 17.13
N GLY A 151 -1.93 -8.93 17.90
CA GLY A 151 -2.19 -8.00 19.01
C GLY A 151 -2.93 -6.71 18.62
N TYR A 152 -3.21 -6.49 17.33
CA TYR A 152 -4.12 -5.45 16.87
C TYR A 152 -5.43 -6.10 16.41
N ALA A 153 -6.56 -5.66 16.98
CA ALA A 153 -7.86 -6.11 16.49
C ALA A 153 -8.03 -5.70 15.03
N THR A 154 -8.53 -6.61 14.19
CA THR A 154 -9.28 -6.22 13.00
C THR A 154 -10.41 -5.35 13.51
N THR A 155 -10.31 -4.04 13.38
CA THR A 155 -11.47 -3.16 13.56
C THR A 155 -12.43 -3.51 12.44
N ASP A 156 -13.21 -4.54 12.69
CA ASP A 156 -14.34 -4.93 11.89
C ASP A 156 -15.30 -3.74 11.92
N ARG A 157 -15.64 -3.28 10.71
CA ARG A 157 -16.88 -2.59 10.35
C ARG A 157 -17.59 -1.90 11.54
N GLN A 158 -17.17 -0.69 11.88
CA GLN A 158 -18.11 0.24 12.49
C GLN A 158 -18.09 1.59 11.77
N ARG A 159 -19.30 1.93 11.29
CA ARG A 159 -19.80 3.20 10.76
C ARG A 159 -19.63 3.41 9.26
N GLY A 160 -20.75 3.17 8.58
CA GLY A 160 -21.01 3.34 7.16
C GLY A 160 -22.28 2.58 6.83
#